data_AF-A0A958BYM8-F1
#
_entry.id   AF-A0A958BYM8-F1
#
_cell.length_a   1.000
_cell.length_b   1.000
_cell.length_c   1.000
_cell.angle_alpha   90.00
_cell.angle_beta   90.00
_cell.angle_gamma   90.00
#
_symmetry.space_group_name_H-M   'P 1'
#
loop_
_entity.id
_entity.type
_entity.pdbx_description
1 polymer ?
#
loop_
_entity_poly.entity_id
_entity_poly.type
_entity_poly.pdbx_seq_one_letter_code
_entity_poly.pdbx_strand_id
1 'polypeptide(L)'
;AFVGDIGISTTLFPEQECAIPQTECLDAVDGGQPEIADDDLLKVVLYASSLAVPAQRDGQDETVLQGQQLFTDAQCTACHTPVMQTGIHPSIPTLSHQTIHPYTDLLLHDMGDGLADNRPDFQATGTEWRTPPLWGIGLIETVNKHTYYLHDGRARNLTEAILWHGGEAESAQESFLNMSQADRDALITFLKSL
;
A
#
# COMPACT_ATOMS: atom_id res chain seq x y z
N ALA A 1 0.22 7.40 -12.53
CA ALA A 1 -0.85 7.32 -13.53
C ALA A 1 -0.44 7.99 -14.84
N PHE A 2 -0.57 9.30 -15.01
CA PHE A 2 -0.37 9.92 -16.33
C PHE A 2 1.10 9.97 -16.77
N VAL A 3 1.95 10.74 -16.09
CA VAL A 3 3.33 10.95 -16.56
C VAL A 3 4.20 9.68 -16.43
N GLY A 4 4.27 9.07 -15.24
CA GLY A 4 5.16 7.94 -14.99
C GLY A 4 4.69 6.58 -15.54
N ASP A 5 3.38 6.34 -15.74
CA ASP A 5 2.90 5.03 -16.23
C ASP A 5 2.61 5.02 -17.73
N ILE A 6 2.02 6.09 -18.27
CA ILE A 6 1.59 6.15 -19.69
C ILE A 6 2.21 7.30 -20.49
N GLY A 7 3.12 8.08 -19.88
CA GLY A 7 3.87 9.14 -20.57
C GLY A 7 3.02 10.35 -20.99
N ILE A 8 1.95 10.67 -20.26
CA ILE A 8 1.06 11.79 -20.56
C ILE A 8 1.31 12.94 -19.58
N SER A 9 1.70 14.10 -20.08
CA SER A 9 1.93 15.30 -19.26
C SER A 9 0.62 15.91 -18.73
N THR A 10 0.71 16.57 -17.57
CA THR A 10 -0.40 17.26 -16.90
C THR A 10 0.02 18.68 -16.52
N THR A 11 -0.91 19.54 -16.09
CA THR A 11 -0.56 20.85 -15.52
C THR A 11 0.30 20.76 -14.25
N LEU A 12 0.22 19.65 -13.51
CA LEU A 12 1.02 19.41 -12.30
C LEU A 12 2.42 18.86 -12.62
N PHE A 13 2.52 18.07 -13.69
CA PHE A 13 3.76 17.45 -14.18
C PHE A 13 3.87 17.70 -15.70
N PRO A 14 4.37 18.89 -16.09
CA PRO A 14 4.41 19.28 -17.50
C PRO A 14 5.56 18.64 -18.29
N GLU A 15 6.62 18.21 -17.59
CA GLU A 15 7.81 17.63 -18.21
C GLU A 15 7.65 16.12 -18.44
N GLN A 16 8.20 15.62 -19.55
CA GLN A 16 8.26 14.20 -19.86
C GLN A 16 9.27 13.47 -18.95
N GLU A 17 9.01 12.20 -18.63
CA GLU A 17 9.93 11.34 -17.87
C GLU A 17 11.07 10.77 -18.73
N CYS A 18 11.81 11.65 -19.38
CA CYS A 18 13.02 11.30 -20.13
C CYS A 18 14.25 11.44 -19.22
N ALA A 19 14.98 10.34 -19.00
CA ALA A 19 16.24 10.40 -18.27
C ALA A 19 17.30 11.14 -19.10
N ILE A 20 18.10 12.00 -18.48
CA ILE A 20 19.21 12.65 -19.20
C ILE A 20 20.31 11.60 -19.44
N PRO A 21 20.87 11.48 -20.67
CA PRO A 21 20.72 12.37 -21.82
C PRO A 21 19.91 11.76 -22.98
N GLN A 22 18.74 11.16 -22.73
CA GLN A 22 17.90 10.52 -23.75
C GLN A 22 17.32 11.54 -24.76
N THR A 23 18.15 12.01 -25.70
CA THR A 23 17.79 13.03 -26.69
C THR A 23 16.63 12.59 -27.58
N GLU A 24 16.59 11.32 -28.00
CA GLU A 24 15.46 10.80 -28.79
C GLU A 24 14.12 10.85 -28.05
N CYS A 25 14.14 10.71 -26.71
CA CYS A 25 12.93 10.82 -25.88
C CYS A 25 12.50 12.28 -25.75
N LEU A 26 13.45 13.19 -25.52
CA LEU A 26 13.20 14.63 -25.40
C LEU A 26 12.70 15.26 -26.71
N ASP A 27 13.19 14.75 -27.85
CA ASP A 27 12.81 15.22 -29.19
C ASP A 27 11.61 14.45 -29.77
N ALA A 28 11.04 13.50 -29.03
CA ALA A 28 9.87 12.74 -29.47
C ALA A 28 8.66 13.68 -29.67
N VAL A 29 7.77 13.31 -30.58
CA VAL A 29 6.53 14.05 -30.81
C VAL A 29 5.64 13.91 -29.58
N ASP A 30 5.26 15.04 -28.97
CA ASP A 30 4.29 15.09 -27.87
C ASP A 30 2.87 15.43 -28.35
N GLY A 31 1.89 15.16 -27.49
CA GLY A 31 0.48 15.49 -27.70
C GLY A 31 0.08 16.93 -27.36
N GLY A 32 1.04 17.82 -27.07
CA GLY A 32 0.80 19.19 -26.60
C GLY A 32 1.24 19.45 -25.16
N GLN A 33 0.93 20.64 -24.66
CA GLN A 33 1.43 21.15 -23.38
C GLN A 33 0.30 21.83 -22.57
N PRO A 34 -0.29 21.15 -21.55
CA PRO A 34 -0.15 19.72 -21.24
C PRO A 34 -0.91 18.84 -22.25
N GLU A 35 -0.60 17.55 -22.26
CA GLU A 35 -1.23 16.56 -23.16
C GLU A 35 -2.65 16.17 -22.71
N ILE A 36 -2.95 16.22 -21.41
CA ILE A 36 -4.31 16.03 -20.89
C ILE A 36 -4.89 17.34 -20.34
N ALA A 37 -6.16 17.60 -20.66
CA ALA A 37 -6.89 18.73 -20.13
C ALA A 37 -7.20 18.55 -18.63
N ASP A 38 -7.20 19.65 -17.88
CA ASP A 38 -7.48 19.65 -16.44
C ASP A 38 -8.83 19.03 -16.09
N ASP A 39 -9.86 19.21 -16.93
CA ASP A 39 -11.19 18.62 -16.70
C ASP A 39 -11.14 17.09 -16.68
N ASP A 40 -10.35 16.47 -17.57
CA ASP A 40 -10.20 15.01 -17.61
C ASP A 40 -9.31 14.49 -16.49
N LEU A 41 -8.24 15.23 -16.15
CA LEU A 41 -7.44 14.95 -14.95
C LEU A 41 -8.31 14.97 -13.68
N LEU A 42 -9.15 15.99 -13.51
CA LEU A 42 -10.03 16.14 -12.35
C LEU A 42 -11.11 15.05 -12.28
N LYS A 43 -11.60 14.54 -13.42
CA LYS A 43 -12.51 13.37 -13.42
C LYS A 43 -11.83 12.13 -12.86
N VAL A 44 -10.57 11.88 -13.23
CA VAL A 44 -9.81 10.74 -12.70
C VAL A 44 -9.51 10.91 -11.22
N VAL A 45 -9.14 12.12 -10.78
CA VAL A 45 -8.97 12.45 -9.35
C VAL A 45 -10.27 12.20 -8.58
N LEU A 46 -11.40 12.75 -9.05
CA LEU A 46 -12.71 12.55 -8.42
C LEU A 46 -13.08 11.06 -8.33
N TYR A 47 -12.90 10.31 -9.42
CA TYR A 47 -13.15 8.88 -9.43
C TYR A 47 -12.29 8.16 -8.38
N ALA A 48 -10.97 8.32 -8.43
CA ALA A 48 -10.05 7.64 -7.51
C ALA A 48 -10.30 8.02 -6.04
N SER A 49 -10.56 9.29 -5.74
CA SER A 49 -10.84 9.76 -4.38
C SER A 49 -12.19 9.30 -3.84
N SER A 50 -13.15 8.94 -4.70
CA SER A 50 -14.50 8.52 -4.29
C SER A 50 -14.71 7.01 -4.26
N LEU A 51 -13.70 6.22 -4.63
CA LEU A 51 -13.75 4.76 -4.51
C LEU A 51 -13.79 4.33 -3.04
N ALA A 52 -14.85 3.61 -2.68
CA ALA A 52 -14.97 3.00 -1.37
C ALA A 52 -14.02 1.80 -1.24
N VAL A 53 -13.53 1.59 -0.01
CA VAL A 53 -12.70 0.44 0.33
C VAL A 53 -13.58 -0.77 0.65
N PRO A 54 -13.10 -2.01 0.45
CA PRO A 54 -13.82 -3.20 0.88
C PRO A 54 -14.07 -3.18 2.39
N ALA A 55 -15.27 -3.57 2.81
CA ALA A 55 -15.58 -3.76 4.22
C ALA A 55 -14.86 -5.01 4.76
N GLN A 56 -14.43 -4.95 6.02
CA GLN A 56 -13.96 -6.11 6.75
C GLN A 56 -15.07 -7.17 6.82
N ARG A 57 -14.70 -8.43 6.65
CA ARG A 57 -15.58 -9.60 6.66
C ARG A 57 -15.48 -10.27 8.03
N ASP A 58 -16.57 -10.85 8.52
CA ASP A 58 -16.58 -11.67 9.74
C ASP A 58 -15.94 -11.01 10.99
N GLY A 59 -16.00 -9.68 11.10
CA GLY A 59 -15.32 -8.92 12.17
C GLY A 59 -15.85 -9.14 13.60
N GLN A 60 -16.86 -10.01 13.78
CA GLN A 60 -17.38 -10.43 15.09
C GLN A 60 -17.05 -11.90 15.39
N ASP A 61 -16.40 -12.61 14.47
CA ASP A 61 -15.94 -13.97 14.70
C ASP A 61 -14.84 -14.00 15.77
N GLU A 62 -14.93 -14.94 16.71
CA GLU A 62 -14.00 -15.03 17.84
C GLU A 62 -12.55 -15.23 17.39
N THR A 63 -12.32 -15.95 16.28
CA THR A 63 -10.99 -16.17 15.71
C THR A 63 -10.43 -14.90 15.09
N VAL A 64 -11.28 -14.10 14.43
CA VAL A 64 -10.89 -12.80 13.87
C VAL A 64 -10.53 -11.82 14.98
N LEU A 65 -11.32 -11.78 16.06
CA LEU A 65 -11.03 -10.94 17.23
C LEU A 65 -9.75 -11.36 17.94
N GLN A 66 -9.52 -12.67 18.12
CA GLN A 66 -8.25 -13.19 18.65
C GLN A 66 -7.08 -12.81 17.74
N GLY A 67 -7.21 -12.99 16.42
CA GLY A 67 -6.18 -12.64 15.45
C GLY A 67 -5.84 -11.15 15.44
N GLN A 68 -6.83 -10.28 15.61
CA GLN A 68 -6.63 -8.84 15.75
C GLN A 68 -5.84 -8.48 17.02
N GLN A 69 -6.13 -9.15 18.14
CA GLN A 69 -5.37 -8.97 19.38
C GLN A 69 -3.93 -9.44 19.19
N LEU A 70 -3.72 -10.63 18.63
CA LEU A 70 -2.39 -11.17 18.33
C LEU A 70 -1.58 -10.27 17.39
N PHE A 71 -2.23 -9.63 16.41
CA PHE A 71 -1.61 -8.65 15.52
C PHE A 71 -1.08 -7.43 16.29
N THR A 72 -1.82 -6.99 17.30
CA THR A 72 -1.39 -5.90 18.20
C THR A 72 -0.27 -6.36 19.13
N ASP A 73 -0.40 -7.56 19.72
CA ASP A 73 0.58 -8.13 20.66
C ASP A 73 1.92 -8.42 19.98
N ALA A 74 1.90 -8.82 18.71
CA ALA A 74 3.08 -8.99 17.85
C ALA A 74 3.67 -7.65 17.38
N GLN A 75 3.14 -6.51 17.82
CA GLN A 75 3.60 -5.16 17.45
C GLN A 75 3.49 -4.83 15.95
N CYS A 76 2.70 -5.58 15.17
CA CYS A 76 2.47 -5.26 13.75
C CYS A 76 1.84 -3.87 13.58
N THR A 77 1.10 -3.39 14.59
CA THR A 77 0.50 -2.06 14.63
C THR A 77 1.49 -0.91 14.74
N ALA A 78 2.79 -1.17 14.93
CA ALA A 78 3.83 -0.14 14.92
C ALA A 78 3.89 0.60 13.57
N CYS A 79 3.65 -0.12 12.47
CA CYS A 79 3.58 0.45 11.12
C CYS A 79 2.17 0.32 10.53
N HIS A 80 1.48 -0.81 10.79
CA HIS A 80 0.10 -1.04 10.36
C HIS A 80 -0.91 -0.43 11.34
N THR A 81 -0.88 0.89 11.50
CA THR A 81 -1.72 1.63 12.45
C THR A 81 -3.23 1.41 12.17
N PRO A 82 -4.01 0.85 13.12
CA PRO A 82 -5.37 0.40 12.84
C PRO A 82 -6.39 1.48 12.51
N VAL A 83 -6.22 2.70 13.02
CA VAL A 83 -7.22 3.77 12.94
C VAL A 83 -6.56 5.07 12.52
N MET A 84 -7.21 5.79 11.59
CA MET A 84 -6.85 7.16 11.22
C MET A 84 -8.10 8.03 11.14
N GLN A 85 -7.92 9.35 11.28
CA GLN A 85 -8.96 10.34 11.01
C GLN A 85 -8.57 11.18 9.80
N THR A 86 -9.46 11.29 8.81
CA THR A 86 -9.21 12.13 7.65
C THR A 86 -9.31 13.61 8.00
N GLY A 87 -8.54 14.45 7.29
CA GLY A 87 -8.63 15.90 7.38
C GLY A 87 -9.88 16.47 6.69
N ILE A 88 -9.92 17.79 6.52
CA ILE A 88 -10.94 18.44 5.70
C ILE A 88 -10.60 18.23 4.23
N HIS A 89 -11.50 17.64 3.47
CA HIS A 89 -11.37 17.51 2.03
C HIS A 89 -11.96 18.77 1.34
N PRO A 90 -11.22 19.45 0.47
CA PRO A 90 -11.61 20.77 -0.04
C PRO A 90 -12.88 20.78 -0.91
N SER A 91 -13.15 19.67 -1.61
CA SER A 91 -14.23 19.59 -2.61
C SER A 91 -15.23 18.46 -2.38
N ILE A 92 -14.97 17.54 -1.44
CA ILE A 92 -15.80 16.34 -1.22
C ILE A 92 -16.07 16.22 0.28
N PRO A 93 -17.08 16.95 0.79
CA PRO A 93 -17.34 17.03 2.24
C PRO A 93 -17.54 15.67 2.89
N THR A 94 -18.08 14.68 2.16
CA THR A 94 -18.30 13.32 2.67
C THR A 94 -17.01 12.57 2.99
N LEU A 95 -15.85 12.99 2.50
CA LEU A 95 -14.55 12.40 2.84
C LEU A 95 -13.89 13.07 4.05
N SER A 96 -14.47 14.16 4.57
CA SER A 96 -13.90 14.92 5.67
C SER A 96 -14.20 14.29 7.02
N HIS A 97 -13.24 14.35 7.95
CA HIS A 97 -13.41 13.92 9.34
C HIS A 97 -13.90 12.48 9.53
N GLN A 98 -13.59 11.60 8.59
CA GLN A 98 -13.94 10.19 8.64
C GLN A 98 -12.99 9.45 9.58
N THR A 99 -13.53 8.62 10.46
CA THR A 99 -12.75 7.59 11.15
C THR A 99 -12.65 6.38 10.23
N ILE A 100 -11.43 6.05 9.84
CA ILE A 100 -11.13 4.99 8.89
C ILE A 100 -10.20 3.95 9.54
N HIS A 101 -10.21 2.73 9.04
CA HIS A 101 -9.44 1.61 9.60
C HIS A 101 -8.41 1.02 8.63
N PRO A 102 -7.39 1.78 8.18
CA PRO A 102 -6.58 1.41 7.02
C PRO A 102 -5.44 0.44 7.32
N TYR A 103 -5.05 0.28 8.59
CA TYR A 103 -3.90 -0.55 8.99
C TYR A 103 -2.62 -0.15 8.26
N THR A 104 -2.28 1.13 8.35
CA THR A 104 -1.05 1.73 7.81
C THR A 104 -0.86 3.08 8.48
N ASP A 105 0.37 3.54 8.58
CA ASP A 105 0.75 4.91 8.92
C ASP A 105 1.09 5.77 7.69
N LEU A 106 1.14 5.16 6.50
CA LEU A 106 1.57 5.75 5.22
C LEU A 106 3.01 6.26 5.22
N LEU A 107 3.84 5.85 6.18
CA LEU A 107 5.24 6.24 6.28
C LEU A 107 6.15 5.23 5.58
N LEU A 108 7.41 5.64 5.37
CA LEU A 108 8.49 4.79 4.88
C LEU A 108 9.16 4.11 6.08
N HIS A 109 9.43 2.81 5.94
CA HIS A 109 10.14 2.02 6.94
C HIS A 109 11.22 1.18 6.28
N ASP A 110 12.35 1.02 6.97
CA ASP A 110 13.38 0.08 6.58
C ASP A 110 12.89 -1.36 6.77
N MET A 111 12.70 -2.08 5.67
CA MET A 111 12.25 -3.47 5.63
C MET A 111 13.42 -4.48 5.57
N GLY A 112 14.66 -3.97 5.67
CA GLY A 112 15.91 -4.74 5.67
C GLY A 112 16.39 -5.16 4.27
N ASP A 113 17.64 -5.60 4.22
CA ASP A 113 18.34 -6.02 3.00
C ASP A 113 17.60 -7.12 2.22
N GLY A 114 16.85 -7.97 2.92
CA GLY A 114 16.06 -9.04 2.32
C GLY A 114 15.02 -8.52 1.33
N LEU A 115 14.48 -7.31 1.55
CA LEU A 115 13.50 -6.66 0.68
C LEU A 115 14.08 -5.44 -0.05
N ALA A 116 15.40 -5.31 -0.09
CA ALA A 116 16.02 -4.19 -0.79
C ALA A 116 15.96 -4.37 -2.31
N ASP A 117 15.57 -3.33 -3.05
CA ASP A 117 15.73 -3.25 -4.51
C ASP A 117 17.05 -2.60 -4.95
N ASN A 118 17.79 -2.04 -3.97
CA ASN A 118 19.04 -1.28 -4.15
C ASN A 118 18.91 -0.05 -5.07
N ARG A 119 17.70 0.46 -5.26
CA ARG A 119 17.41 1.64 -6.07
C ARG A 119 16.85 2.75 -5.16
N PRO A 120 17.64 3.79 -4.85
CA PRO A 120 17.09 4.93 -4.13
C PRO A 120 16.09 5.70 -4.99
N ASP A 121 15.06 6.25 -4.34
CA ASP A 121 14.10 7.17 -4.94
C ASP A 121 14.00 8.45 -4.10
N PHE A 122 14.51 9.56 -4.64
CA PHE A 122 14.76 10.80 -3.90
C PHE A 122 15.56 10.58 -2.61
N GLN A 123 14.91 10.70 -1.46
CA GLN A 123 15.51 10.51 -0.14
C GLN A 123 15.32 9.09 0.40
N ALA A 124 14.41 8.31 -0.18
CA ALA A 124 14.19 6.93 0.19
C ALA A 124 15.35 6.07 -0.33
N THR A 125 15.88 5.24 0.55
CA THR A 125 16.86 4.21 0.24
C THR A 125 16.18 2.98 -0.35
N GLY A 126 16.96 2.07 -0.94
CA GLY A 126 16.41 0.85 -1.53
C GLY A 126 15.83 -0.15 -0.53
N THR A 127 16.02 0.06 0.78
CA THR A 127 15.42 -0.78 1.85
C THR A 127 14.12 -0.18 2.41
N GLU A 128 13.83 1.09 2.09
CA GLU A 128 12.68 1.80 2.64
C GLU A 128 11.44 1.61 1.77
N TRP A 129 10.38 1.10 2.38
CA TRP A 129 9.10 0.89 1.70
C TRP A 129 7.98 1.59 2.45
N ARG A 130 7.04 2.16 1.69
CA ARG A 130 5.84 2.74 2.26
C ARG A 130 4.92 1.63 2.76
N THR A 131 4.45 1.70 4.00
CA THR A 131 3.47 0.75 4.54
C THR A 131 2.16 0.81 3.72
N PRO A 132 1.78 -0.22 2.94
CA PRO A 132 0.51 -0.20 2.22
C PRO A 132 -0.67 -0.43 3.20
N PRO A 133 -1.83 0.22 2.99
CA PRO A 133 -3.04 -0.13 3.74
C PRO A 133 -3.39 -1.61 3.57
N LEU A 134 -3.83 -2.27 4.63
CA LEU A 134 -4.25 -3.69 4.57
C LEU A 134 -5.71 -3.89 4.15
N TRP A 135 -6.41 -2.82 3.76
CA TRP A 135 -7.78 -2.91 3.24
C TRP A 135 -7.88 -3.88 2.06
N GLY A 136 -8.76 -4.87 2.18
CA GLY A 136 -9.00 -5.84 1.12
C GLY A 136 -7.83 -6.79 0.88
N ILE A 137 -6.83 -6.87 1.77
CA ILE A 137 -5.70 -7.80 1.59
C ILE A 137 -6.17 -9.26 1.50
N GLY A 138 -7.25 -9.63 2.18
CA GLY A 138 -7.87 -10.95 2.07
C GLY A 138 -8.60 -11.20 0.74
N LEU A 139 -8.77 -10.18 -0.11
CA LEU A 139 -9.45 -10.28 -1.42
C LEU A 139 -8.49 -10.44 -2.60
N ILE A 140 -7.17 -10.43 -2.39
CA ILE A 140 -6.16 -10.50 -3.46
C ILE A 140 -6.39 -11.69 -4.40
N GLU A 141 -6.66 -12.89 -3.88
CA GLU A 141 -6.97 -14.06 -4.72
C GLU A 141 -8.27 -13.90 -5.51
N THR A 142 -9.29 -13.29 -4.89
CA THR A 142 -10.60 -13.10 -5.53
C THR A 142 -10.50 -12.18 -6.73
N VAL A 143 -9.76 -11.07 -6.58
CA VAL A 143 -9.63 -10.00 -7.58
C VAL A 143 -8.55 -10.33 -8.62
N ASN A 144 -7.39 -10.81 -8.19
CA ASN A 144 -6.21 -10.94 -9.05
C ASN A 144 -5.94 -12.38 -9.53
N LYS A 145 -6.66 -13.38 -9.00
CA LYS A 145 -6.47 -14.82 -9.31
C LYS A 145 -5.08 -15.37 -8.93
N HIS A 146 -4.42 -14.73 -7.97
CA HIS A 146 -3.16 -15.16 -7.38
C HIS A 146 -3.05 -14.74 -5.92
N THR A 147 -2.05 -15.23 -5.18
CA THR A 147 -1.77 -14.87 -3.78
C THR A 147 -0.36 -14.31 -3.58
N TYR A 148 0.19 -13.64 -4.59
CA TYR A 148 1.47 -12.93 -4.50
C TYR A 148 1.36 -11.61 -3.73
N TYR A 149 2.26 -11.40 -2.77
CA TYR A 149 2.35 -10.21 -1.90
C TYR A 149 3.76 -9.62 -1.92
N LEU A 150 3.91 -8.43 -1.30
CA LEU A 150 5.10 -7.57 -1.30
C LEU A 150 5.32 -6.89 -2.66
N HIS A 151 6.23 -5.91 -2.70
CA HIS A 151 6.43 -5.03 -3.86
C HIS A 151 6.83 -5.80 -5.14
N ASP A 152 7.49 -6.94 -5.01
CA ASP A 152 7.96 -7.77 -6.12
C ASP A 152 7.19 -9.10 -6.28
N GLY A 153 6.12 -9.29 -5.49
CA GLY A 153 5.28 -10.48 -5.56
C GLY A 153 5.94 -11.77 -5.07
N ARG A 154 7.10 -11.72 -4.39
CA ARG A 154 7.83 -12.93 -3.98
C ARG A 154 7.07 -13.82 -2.98
N ALA A 155 6.24 -13.22 -2.13
CA ALA A 155 5.55 -13.93 -1.06
C ALA A 155 4.28 -14.59 -1.59
N ARG A 156 4.17 -15.91 -1.52
CA ARG A 156 3.06 -16.68 -2.12
C ARG A 156 1.81 -16.73 -1.24
N ASN A 157 1.92 -16.26 0.00
CA ASN A 157 0.84 -16.17 0.97
C ASN A 157 1.19 -15.15 2.06
N LEU A 158 0.22 -14.83 2.92
CA LEU A 158 0.39 -13.88 4.03
C LEU A 158 1.44 -14.32 5.03
N THR A 159 1.57 -15.63 5.30
CA THR A 159 2.61 -16.16 6.19
C THR A 159 4.00 -15.87 5.63
N GLU A 160 4.25 -16.16 4.35
CA GLU A 160 5.51 -15.79 3.70
C GLU A 160 5.73 -14.28 3.70
N ALA A 161 4.69 -13.48 3.48
CA ALA A 161 4.80 -12.03 3.52
C ALA A 161 5.31 -11.57 4.89
N ILE A 162 4.70 -12.04 5.99
CA ILE A 162 5.16 -11.76 7.36
C ILE A 162 6.62 -12.22 7.55
N LEU A 163 6.97 -13.41 7.07
CA LEU A 163 8.33 -13.94 7.18
C LEU A 163 9.39 -13.22 6.33
N TRP A 164 9.00 -12.32 5.44
CA TRP A 164 9.95 -11.45 4.72
C TRP A 164 10.17 -10.10 5.41
N HIS A 165 9.38 -9.74 6.42
CA HIS A 165 9.55 -8.49 7.14
C HIS A 165 10.84 -8.56 7.99
N GLY A 166 11.86 -7.79 7.60
CA GLY A 166 13.07 -7.56 8.38
C GLY A 166 13.17 -6.09 8.81
N GLY A 167 14.38 -5.61 9.06
CA GLY A 167 14.63 -4.22 9.43
C GLY A 167 13.85 -3.80 10.67
N GLU A 168 13.08 -2.72 10.59
CA GLU A 168 12.26 -2.24 11.71
C GLU A 168 11.19 -3.26 12.16
N ALA A 169 10.76 -4.16 11.27
CA ALA A 169 9.71 -5.13 11.52
C ALA A 169 10.23 -6.51 11.98
N GLU A 170 11.55 -6.69 12.16
CA GLU A 170 12.16 -7.97 12.56
C GLU A 170 11.57 -8.50 13.88
N SER A 171 11.37 -7.63 14.88
CA SER A 171 10.76 -8.03 16.16
C SER A 171 9.32 -8.56 16.03
N ALA A 172 8.54 -8.01 15.11
CA ALA A 172 7.17 -8.46 14.85
C ALA A 172 7.17 -9.81 14.11
N GLN A 173 8.08 -9.99 13.16
CA GLN A 173 8.32 -11.25 12.47
C GLN A 173 8.73 -12.37 13.45
N GLU A 174 9.67 -12.09 14.37
CA GLU A 174 10.08 -13.03 15.42
C GLU A 174 8.93 -13.37 16.38
N SER A 175 8.12 -12.37 16.75
CA SER A 175 6.93 -12.58 17.58
C SER A 175 5.95 -13.54 16.92
N PHE A 176 5.69 -13.37 15.62
CA PHE A 176 4.86 -14.30 14.84
C PHE A 176 5.48 -15.70 14.74
N LEU A 177 6.80 -15.82 14.58
CA LEU A 177 7.50 -17.12 14.54
C LEU A 177 7.35 -17.91 15.85
N ASN A 178 7.34 -17.21 16.98
CA ASN A 178 7.22 -17.79 18.32
C ASN A 178 5.78 -18.12 18.74
N MET A 179 4.78 -17.71 17.96
CA MET A 179 3.37 -18.06 18.21
C MET A 179 3.12 -19.55 18.03
N SER A 180 2.10 -20.06 18.74
CA SER A 180 1.58 -21.39 18.48
C SER A 180 0.97 -21.46 17.07
N GLN A 181 0.81 -22.68 16.53
CA GLN A 181 0.16 -22.86 15.23
C GLN A 181 -1.24 -22.23 15.21
N ALA A 182 -2.02 -22.43 16.28
CA ALA A 182 -3.37 -21.89 16.41
C ALA A 182 -3.39 -20.35 16.41
N ASP A 183 -2.44 -19.72 17.10
CA ASP A 183 -2.33 -18.26 17.14
C ASP A 183 -1.92 -17.68 15.78
N ARG A 184 -0.97 -18.33 15.08
CA ARG A 184 -0.60 -17.93 13.71
C ARG A 184 -1.81 -18.03 12.78
N ASP A 185 -2.57 -19.12 12.86
CA ASP A 185 -3.75 -19.33 12.04
C ASP A 185 -4.85 -18.28 12.35
N ALA A 186 -5.01 -17.90 13.62
CA ALA A 186 -5.93 -16.84 14.03
C ALA A 186 -5.51 -15.47 13.47
N LEU A 187 -4.22 -15.10 13.57
CA LEU A 187 -3.70 -13.86 12.99
C LEU A 187 -3.89 -13.82 11.47
N ILE A 188 -3.60 -14.92 10.77
CA ILE A 188 -3.83 -15.02 9.32
C ILE A 188 -5.32 -14.93 8.98
N THR A 189 -6.20 -15.47 9.82
CA THR A 189 -7.66 -15.35 9.66
C THR A 189 -8.11 -13.91 9.80
N PHE A 190 -7.57 -13.18 10.78
CA PHE A 190 -7.78 -11.73 10.89
C PHE A 190 -7.32 -10.98 9.64
N LEU A 191 -6.11 -11.23 9.13
CA LEU A 191 -5.65 -10.58 7.89
C LEU A 191 -6.55 -10.90 6.68
N LYS A 192 -7.01 -12.15 6.56
CA LYS A 192 -7.96 -12.54 5.50
C LYS A 192 -9.34 -11.89 5.67
N SER A 193 -9.68 -11.43 6.87
CA SER A 193 -10.91 -10.71 7.15
C SER A 193 -10.89 -9.28 6.60
N LEU A 194 -9.70 -8.67 6.46
CA LEU A 194 -9.48 -7.30 5.97
C LEU A 194 -9.65 -7.21 4.45
#